data_AF-A0A258LMH9-F1
#
_entry.id   AF-A0A258LMH9-F1
#
_cell.length_a   1.000
_cell.length_b   1.000
_cell.length_c   1.000
_cell.angle_alpha   90.00
_cell.angle_beta   90.00
_cell.angle_gamma   90.00
#
_symmetry.space_group_name_H-M   'P 1'
#
loop_
_entity.id
_entity.type
_entity.pdbx_description
1 polymer ?
#
loop_
_entity_poly.entity_id
_entity_poly.type
_entity_poly.pdbx_seq_one_letter_code
_entity_poly.pdbx_strand_id
1 'polypeptide(L)'
;MTLRYVCLLLITLLVSPSLQAQQNWIIAAQTESMTAGQAFNLDVIKPEHIQHWPEQLQLNLAAGGTDEVVTLQRINTEQGAARRTYRGVSKVNLSGVIRAQLLNDASNRILLLAASTNDIAPLEIAASKSPLLNITPEQAGKPLVVLAKPEDEPPLTVNEPMYFIVGSNSERDVDSRFQLSFKYRPFDPGARVAQYFPALSNLYFGYTQTTLWDIGADSSPFKDTSYRPSLYYKWLGSGHDIHPAEWRLGLEHESNGRDGADSRSINIAFVRPTWHVDLANGRRLTLSPKLYHYLEKSDNSDIHRYRGYVDWQARYGREDGAILTALYRQGSGGYSSGQLDLSYPISDKLFGRTGTFIHLQLFDGYGETLIDYDRYKDLQLRLGLSLAR
;
A
#
# COMPACT_ATOMS: atom_id res chain seq x y z
N MET A 1 -9.34 19.34 39.26
CA MET A 1 -8.63 18.31 40.05
C MET A 1 -8.54 17.03 39.21
N THR A 2 -7.78 17.06 38.10
CA THR A 2 -7.64 15.93 37.15
C THR A 2 -6.43 16.18 36.24
N LEU A 3 -5.28 16.46 36.85
CA LEU A 3 -3.99 16.59 36.15
C LEU A 3 -2.96 15.69 36.84
N ARG A 4 -3.30 14.41 37.03
CA ARG A 4 -2.41 13.42 37.66
C ARG A 4 -2.40 12.03 37.00
N TYR A 5 -3.22 11.76 35.98
CA TYR A 5 -3.29 10.44 35.36
C TYR A 5 -2.61 10.32 33.97
N VAL A 6 -2.13 11.41 33.39
CA VAL A 6 -1.43 11.37 32.08
C VAL A 6 0.05 10.94 32.20
N CYS A 7 0.65 11.02 33.39
CA CYS A 7 2.08 10.67 33.57
C CYS A 7 2.36 9.18 33.84
N LEU A 8 1.37 8.33 34.12
CA LEU A 8 1.64 6.93 34.49
C LEU A 8 1.70 5.95 33.30
N LEU A 9 1.25 6.35 32.10
CA LEU A 9 1.31 5.48 30.91
C LEU A 9 2.59 5.65 30.08
N LEU A 10 3.40 6.68 30.37
CA LEU A 10 4.61 6.99 29.59
C LEU A 10 5.90 6.34 30.15
N ILE A 11 5.87 5.78 31.36
CA ILE A 11 7.07 5.25 32.04
C ILE A 11 7.19 3.73 31.94
N THR A 12 6.14 3.01 31.54
CA THR A 12 6.19 1.53 31.38
C THR A 12 6.69 1.05 30.02
N LEU A 13 7.05 1.94 29.09
CA LEU A 13 7.58 1.60 27.76
C LEU A 13 9.12 1.62 27.65
N LEU A 14 9.83 1.98 28.73
CA LEU A 14 11.30 2.14 28.73
C LEU A 14 12.09 0.94 29.27
N VAL A 15 11.43 -0.18 29.57
CA VAL A 15 12.11 -1.44 29.90
C VAL A 15 11.52 -2.57 29.05
N SER A 16 11.63 -2.39 27.73
CA SER A 16 11.63 -3.56 26.85
C SER A 16 13.02 -4.18 26.99
N PRO A 17 13.17 -5.46 27.38
CA PRO A 17 14.47 -6.11 27.18
C PRO A 17 14.80 -5.95 25.69
N SER A 18 15.99 -5.46 25.38
CA SER A 18 16.51 -5.52 24.04
C SER A 18 16.37 -6.96 23.58
N LEU A 19 15.41 -7.23 22.70
CA LEU A 19 15.36 -8.46 21.93
C LEU A 19 16.68 -8.45 21.16
N GLN A 20 17.69 -9.13 21.68
CA GLN A 20 18.89 -9.44 20.93
C GLN A 20 18.41 -10.06 19.62
N ALA A 21 18.57 -9.32 18.52
CA ALA A 21 18.38 -9.89 17.21
C ALA A 21 19.20 -11.18 17.17
N GLN A 22 18.54 -12.31 16.94
CA GLN A 22 19.20 -13.60 16.89
C GLN A 22 20.22 -13.54 15.73
N GLN A 23 21.49 -13.31 16.06
CA GLN A 23 22.56 -13.12 15.08
C GLN A 23 22.94 -14.48 14.49
N ASN A 24 22.09 -15.01 13.62
CA ASN A 24 22.29 -16.27 12.92
C ASN A 24 23.15 -16.06 11.66
N TRP A 25 23.81 -17.11 11.20
CA TRP A 25 24.51 -17.11 9.92
C TRP A 25 23.53 -16.87 8.76
N ILE A 26 23.95 -16.13 7.75
CA ILE A 26 23.15 -15.94 6.53
C ILE A 26 23.81 -16.69 5.38
N ILE A 27 23.07 -17.57 4.73
CA ILE A 27 23.47 -18.28 3.51
C ILE A 27 22.64 -17.79 2.32
N ALA A 28 23.29 -17.64 1.17
CA ALA A 28 22.70 -17.29 -0.11
C ALA A 28 23.34 -18.14 -1.21
N ALA A 29 22.54 -18.80 -2.04
CA ALA A 29 23.06 -19.54 -3.18
C ALA A 29 23.33 -18.61 -4.37
N GLN A 30 24.40 -18.90 -5.10
CA GLN A 30 24.71 -18.18 -6.34
C GLN A 30 23.94 -18.73 -7.55
N THR A 31 23.33 -19.91 -7.39
CA THR A 31 22.49 -20.55 -8.39
C THR A 31 21.15 -20.95 -7.77
N GLU A 32 20.09 -20.87 -8.55
CA GLU A 32 18.73 -21.23 -8.11
C GLU A 32 18.44 -22.73 -8.32
N SER A 33 19.23 -23.38 -9.18
CA SER A 33 19.18 -24.81 -9.43
C SER A 33 20.42 -25.53 -8.92
N MET A 34 20.25 -26.82 -8.61
CA MET A 34 21.32 -27.72 -8.24
C MET A 34 21.12 -29.07 -8.93
N THR A 35 22.21 -29.61 -9.48
CA THR A 35 22.22 -30.92 -10.15
C THR A 35 23.12 -31.86 -9.36
N ALA A 36 22.71 -33.12 -9.23
CA ALA A 36 23.52 -34.15 -8.59
C ALA A 36 24.89 -34.27 -9.29
N GLY A 37 25.97 -34.32 -8.51
CA GLY A 37 27.34 -34.40 -9.00
C GLY A 37 27.92 -33.08 -9.54
N GLN A 38 27.12 -32.01 -9.68
CA GLN A 38 27.63 -30.67 -10.00
C GLN A 38 27.98 -29.90 -8.74
N ALA A 39 29.05 -29.09 -8.85
CA ALA A 39 29.43 -28.20 -7.77
C ALA A 39 28.53 -26.96 -7.74
N PHE A 40 28.16 -26.51 -6.55
CA PHE A 40 27.41 -25.29 -6.32
C PHE A 40 28.14 -24.39 -5.32
N ASN A 41 27.90 -23.09 -5.42
CA ASN A 41 28.53 -22.09 -4.56
C ASN A 41 27.50 -21.42 -3.64
N LEU A 42 27.87 -21.25 -2.38
CA LEU A 42 27.11 -20.52 -1.39
C LEU A 42 27.93 -19.35 -0.85
N ASP A 43 27.31 -18.18 -0.83
CA ASP A 43 27.80 -17.05 -0.06
C ASP A 43 27.27 -17.14 1.37
N VAL A 44 28.18 -17.06 2.30
CA VAL A 44 27.93 -17.19 3.73
C VAL A 44 28.37 -15.90 4.41
N ILE A 45 27.49 -15.33 5.22
CA ILE A 45 27.73 -14.16 6.06
C ILE A 45 27.73 -14.61 7.51
N LYS A 46 28.81 -14.29 8.22
CA LYS A 46 28.96 -14.67 9.62
C LYS A 46 28.28 -13.66 10.56
N PRO A 47 27.81 -14.10 11.73
CA PRO A 47 27.47 -13.22 12.85
C PRO A 47 28.65 -12.36 13.32
N GLU A 48 28.38 -11.22 13.97
CA GLU A 48 29.41 -10.32 14.47
C GLU A 48 30.27 -10.94 15.58
N HIS A 49 29.67 -11.82 16.42
CA HIS A 49 30.35 -12.50 17.52
C HIS A 49 31.35 -13.58 17.08
N ILE A 50 31.29 -14.05 15.82
CA ILE A 50 32.23 -15.04 15.29
C ILE A 50 33.50 -14.32 14.84
N GLN A 51 34.60 -14.52 15.57
CA GLN A 51 35.88 -13.88 15.24
C GLN A 51 36.68 -14.64 14.18
N HIS A 52 36.56 -15.97 14.17
CA HIS A 52 37.31 -16.86 13.26
C HIS A 52 36.35 -17.53 12.28
N TRP A 53 36.70 -17.50 11.01
CA TRP A 53 35.94 -18.18 9.98
C TRP A 53 36.34 -19.65 9.87
N PRO A 54 35.37 -20.57 9.76
CA PRO A 54 35.66 -21.98 9.51
C PRO A 54 36.15 -22.19 8.07
N GLU A 55 37.13 -23.08 7.88
CA GLU A 55 37.60 -23.47 6.53
C GLU A 55 36.62 -24.41 5.83
N GLN A 56 35.80 -25.14 6.60
CA GLN A 56 34.75 -26.02 6.09
C GLN A 56 33.45 -25.80 6.86
N LEU A 57 32.33 -25.86 6.14
CA LEU A 57 30.98 -25.81 6.71
C LEU A 57 30.21 -27.07 6.32
N GLN A 58 29.25 -27.48 7.13
CA GLN A 58 28.36 -28.59 6.81
C GLN A 58 26.97 -28.05 6.49
N LEU A 59 26.45 -28.41 5.33
CA LEU A 59 25.14 -28.01 4.84
C LEU A 59 24.23 -29.22 4.81
N ASN A 60 23.08 -29.14 5.48
CA ASN A 60 22.01 -30.13 5.33
C ASN A 60 21.12 -29.74 4.16
N LEU A 61 20.94 -30.65 3.21
CA LEU A 61 20.04 -30.56 2.07
C LEU A 61 18.91 -31.57 2.24
N ALA A 62 17.67 -31.10 2.38
CA ALA A 62 16.50 -31.95 2.59
C ALA A 62 15.51 -31.80 1.42
N ALA A 63 15.15 -32.91 0.76
CA ALA A 63 14.13 -32.94 -0.29
C ALA A 63 13.35 -34.26 -0.26
N GLY A 64 12.01 -34.19 -0.27
CA GLY A 64 11.15 -35.37 -0.45
C GLY A 64 11.35 -36.50 0.58
N GLY A 65 11.82 -36.19 1.79
CA GLY A 65 12.14 -37.19 2.83
C GLY A 65 13.56 -37.77 2.76
N THR A 66 14.40 -37.28 1.85
CA THR A 66 15.83 -37.62 1.76
C THR A 66 16.65 -36.42 2.23
N ASP A 67 17.58 -36.68 3.16
CA ASP A 67 18.51 -35.69 3.68
C ASP A 67 19.94 -36.04 3.26
N GLU A 68 20.69 -35.06 2.78
CA GLU A 68 22.11 -35.16 2.46
C GLU A 68 22.90 -34.09 3.21
N VAL A 69 24.00 -34.50 3.86
CA VAL A 69 24.97 -33.56 4.42
C VAL A 69 26.10 -33.33 3.42
N VAL A 70 26.24 -32.10 2.93
CA VAL A 70 27.30 -31.67 2.02
C VAL A 70 28.35 -30.87 2.78
N THR A 71 29.61 -31.27 2.65
CA THR A 71 30.75 -30.49 3.14
C THR A 71 31.06 -29.38 2.14
N LEU A 72 30.93 -28.14 2.59
CA LEU A 72 31.26 -26.93 1.87
C LEU A 72 32.72 -26.55 2.14
N GLN A 73 33.51 -26.37 1.09
CA GLN A 73 34.91 -25.93 1.18
C GLN A 73 35.04 -24.48 0.71
N ARG A 74 35.80 -23.67 1.45
CA ARG A 74 36.03 -22.28 1.08
C ARG A 74 36.75 -22.18 -0.28
N ILE A 75 36.31 -21.25 -1.15
CA ILE A 75 36.93 -21.01 -2.47
C ILE A 75 37.49 -19.61 -2.70
N ASN A 76 37.08 -18.60 -1.92
CA ASN A 76 37.57 -17.22 -2.09
C ASN A 76 38.65 -16.81 -1.07
N THR A 77 39.72 -16.21 -1.58
CA THR A 77 40.87 -15.66 -0.85
C THR A 77 40.74 -14.16 -0.55
N GLU A 78 39.76 -13.46 -1.13
CA GLU A 78 39.59 -12.01 -0.97
C GLU A 78 38.88 -11.61 0.34
N GLN A 79 39.41 -10.57 0.98
CA GLN A 79 39.08 -10.13 2.33
C GLN A 79 37.85 -9.22 2.38
N GLY A 80 36.65 -9.79 2.27
CA GLY A 80 35.44 -9.15 2.80
C GLY A 80 35.29 -9.49 4.29
N ALA A 81 35.22 -8.49 5.19
CA ALA A 81 35.22 -8.72 6.64
C ALA A 81 34.07 -9.62 7.16
N ALA A 82 32.95 -9.68 6.43
CA ALA A 82 31.72 -10.34 6.87
C ALA A 82 31.14 -11.39 5.90
N ARG A 83 31.67 -11.57 4.67
CA ARG A 83 31.13 -12.51 3.67
C ARG A 83 32.22 -13.41 3.09
N ARG A 84 31.94 -14.71 2.93
CA ARG A 84 32.81 -15.68 2.24
C ARG A 84 32.02 -16.61 1.33
N THR A 85 32.68 -17.12 0.30
CA THR A 85 32.09 -18.08 -0.63
C THR A 85 32.64 -19.49 -0.37
N TYR A 86 31.73 -20.44 -0.25
CA TYR A 86 32.04 -21.87 -0.11
C TYR A 86 31.44 -22.66 -1.28
N ARG A 87 32.09 -23.76 -1.62
CA ARG A 87 31.72 -24.67 -2.71
C ARG A 87 31.40 -26.05 -2.16
N GLY A 88 30.25 -26.59 -2.55
CA GLY A 88 29.81 -27.94 -2.23
C GLY A 88 29.53 -28.76 -3.48
N VAL A 89 29.47 -30.08 -3.32
CA VAL A 89 28.99 -31.01 -4.36
C VAL A 89 27.99 -31.95 -3.71
N SER A 90 26.76 -31.96 -4.21
CA SER A 90 25.74 -32.93 -3.80
C SER A 90 26.01 -34.26 -4.51
N LYS A 91 26.05 -35.35 -3.75
CA LYS A 91 26.29 -36.72 -4.20
C LYS A 91 24.98 -37.49 -4.36
N VAL A 92 23.89 -37.00 -3.77
CA VAL A 92 22.56 -37.62 -3.87
C VAL A 92 21.74 -36.95 -4.97
N ASN A 93 21.03 -37.76 -5.74
CA ASN A 93 20.09 -37.24 -6.72
C ASN A 93 18.78 -36.82 -6.05
N LEU A 94 18.77 -35.60 -5.52
CA LEU A 94 17.58 -34.97 -4.96
C LEU A 94 16.64 -34.53 -6.09
N SER A 95 15.32 -34.55 -5.85
CA SER A 95 14.31 -34.14 -6.84
C SER A 95 13.34 -33.12 -6.25
N GLY A 96 12.98 -32.09 -7.01
CA GLY A 96 12.02 -31.07 -6.59
C GLY A 96 12.65 -29.95 -5.75
N VAL A 97 11.89 -29.39 -4.79
CA VAL A 97 12.36 -28.30 -3.94
C VAL A 97 13.25 -28.83 -2.82
N ILE A 98 14.50 -28.39 -2.79
CA ILE A 98 15.50 -28.71 -1.78
C ILE A 98 15.53 -27.59 -0.74
N ARG A 99 15.45 -27.96 0.54
CA ARG A 99 15.68 -27.06 1.66
C ARG A 99 17.13 -27.17 2.12
N ALA A 100 17.86 -26.07 2.12
CA ALA A 100 19.24 -26.01 2.58
C ALA A 100 19.38 -25.17 3.87
N GLN A 101 20.15 -25.67 4.84
CA GLN A 101 20.51 -24.98 6.08
C GLN A 101 21.87 -25.47 6.60
N LEU A 102 22.60 -24.64 7.35
CA LEU A 102 23.81 -25.11 8.03
C LEU A 102 23.44 -26.14 9.11
N LEU A 103 24.24 -27.21 9.23
CA LEU A 103 23.93 -28.33 10.12
C LEU A 103 24.28 -28.04 11.58
N ASN A 104 25.46 -27.46 11.82
CA ASN A 104 26.01 -27.24 13.17
C ASN A 104 25.89 -25.80 13.64
N ASP A 105 25.42 -24.90 12.77
CA ASP A 105 25.34 -23.47 13.01
C ASP A 105 23.92 -22.98 12.73
N ALA A 106 23.36 -22.15 13.60
CA ALA A 106 22.05 -21.55 13.34
C ALA A 106 22.13 -20.61 12.13
N SER A 107 21.41 -20.94 11.05
CA SER A 107 21.33 -20.13 9.83
C SER A 107 19.90 -19.88 9.36
N ASN A 108 19.71 -18.92 8.45
CA ASN A 108 18.50 -18.90 7.62
C ASN A 108 18.41 -20.18 6.77
N ARG A 109 17.22 -20.44 6.24
CA ARG A 109 16.95 -21.53 5.31
C ARG A 109 16.77 -20.96 3.91
N ILE A 110 17.31 -21.64 2.90
CA ILE A 110 17.10 -21.30 1.49
C ILE A 110 16.44 -22.49 0.77
N LEU A 111 15.72 -22.19 -0.31
CA LEU A 111 15.11 -23.19 -1.19
C LEU A 111 15.85 -23.19 -2.53
N LEU A 112 16.19 -24.38 -3.02
CA LEU A 112 16.83 -24.60 -4.32
C LEU A 112 15.99 -25.57 -5.13
N LEU A 113 16.02 -25.47 -6.45
CA LEU A 113 15.35 -26.42 -7.33
C LEU A 113 16.32 -27.49 -7.79
N ALA A 114 16.01 -28.77 -7.54
CA ALA A 114 16.78 -29.87 -8.07
C ALA A 114 16.47 -30.06 -9.55
N ALA A 115 17.47 -29.89 -10.42
CA ALA A 115 17.33 -30.17 -11.84
C ALA A 115 17.54 -31.68 -12.06
N SER A 116 16.48 -32.38 -12.47
CA SER A 116 16.56 -33.73 -13.02
C SER A 116 17.46 -33.70 -14.25
N THR A 117 18.40 -34.63 -14.37
CA THR A 117 19.36 -34.72 -15.49
C THR A 117 18.73 -34.97 -16.85
N ASN A 118 17.40 -34.99 -17.00
CA ASN A 118 16.71 -34.86 -18.28
C ASN A 118 15.41 -34.05 -18.08
N ASP A 119 15.11 -33.16 -19.04
CA ASP A 119 13.86 -32.40 -19.24
C ASP A 119 13.61 -31.06 -18.53
N ILE A 120 14.65 -30.31 -18.21
CA ILE A 120 14.51 -28.84 -18.15
C ILE A 120 15.54 -28.26 -19.11
N ALA A 121 15.08 -27.78 -20.27
CA ALA A 121 15.92 -26.93 -21.10
C ALA A 121 16.48 -25.82 -20.20
N PRO A 122 17.81 -25.61 -20.14
CA PRO A 122 18.35 -24.47 -19.44
C PRO A 122 17.59 -23.25 -19.95
N LEU A 123 16.98 -22.48 -19.04
CA LEU A 123 16.55 -21.14 -19.41
C LEU A 123 17.82 -20.46 -19.90
N GLU A 124 17.94 -20.31 -21.22
CA GLU A 124 18.93 -19.42 -21.80
C GLU A 124 18.57 -18.04 -21.24
N ILE A 125 19.35 -17.63 -20.23
CA ILE A 125 19.54 -16.21 -20.01
C ILE A 125 20.09 -15.73 -21.34
N ALA A 126 19.25 -15.04 -22.10
CA ALA A 126 19.73 -14.12 -23.10
C ALA A 126 20.67 -13.20 -22.34
N ALA A 127 21.96 -13.53 -22.38
CA ALA A 127 23.03 -12.67 -21.94
C ALA A 127 22.95 -11.48 -22.88
N SER A 128 22.09 -10.53 -22.54
CA SER A 128 22.31 -9.17 -22.92
C SER A 128 23.68 -8.87 -22.32
N LYS A 129 24.71 -8.92 -23.17
CA LYS A 129 25.90 -8.10 -23.01
C LYS A 129 25.41 -6.65 -23.08
N SER A 130 24.65 -6.23 -22.07
CA SER A 130 24.60 -4.84 -21.71
C SER A 130 26.01 -4.58 -21.18
N PRO A 131 26.77 -3.64 -21.76
CA PRO A 131 27.94 -3.12 -21.08
C PRO A 131 27.51 -2.71 -19.67
N LEU A 132 28.45 -2.67 -18.73
CA LEU A 132 28.29 -1.82 -17.55
C LEU A 132 27.98 -0.40 -18.07
N LEU A 133 26.71 -0.12 -18.30
CA LEU A 133 26.20 1.20 -18.56
C LEU A 133 26.39 1.88 -17.22
N ASN A 134 27.34 2.80 -17.17
CA ASN A 134 27.24 3.93 -16.26
C ASN A 134 25.84 4.51 -16.48
N ILE A 135 24.90 4.08 -15.65
CA ILE A 135 23.55 4.62 -15.65
C ILE A 135 23.69 6.00 -15.05
N THR A 136 23.99 6.98 -15.89
CA THR A 136 23.65 8.37 -15.58
C THR A 136 22.14 8.37 -15.27
N PRO A 137 21.64 9.20 -14.34
CA PRO A 137 20.25 9.20 -13.88
C PRO A 137 19.18 9.32 -14.98
N GLU A 138 19.60 9.61 -16.22
CA GLU A 138 18.81 9.74 -17.43
C GLU A 138 18.40 8.40 -18.09
N GLN A 139 19.06 7.27 -17.76
CA GLN A 139 18.79 5.95 -18.34
C GLN A 139 17.96 4.99 -17.45
N ALA A 140 17.58 5.42 -16.24
CA ALA A 140 16.53 4.73 -15.50
C ALA A 140 15.20 4.98 -16.23
N GLY A 141 14.74 3.99 -17.00
CA GLY A 141 13.42 4.03 -17.62
C GLY A 141 12.37 4.45 -16.59
N LYS A 142 11.38 5.24 -17.03
CA LYS A 142 10.29 5.75 -16.17
C LYS A 142 9.82 4.61 -15.26
N PRO A 143 9.78 4.77 -13.93
CA PRO A 143 9.27 3.73 -13.06
C PRO A 143 7.82 3.47 -13.45
N LEU A 144 7.59 2.36 -14.14
CA LEU A 144 6.27 1.94 -14.55
C LEU A 144 5.64 1.30 -13.32
N VAL A 145 4.84 2.05 -12.57
CA VAL A 145 4.00 1.44 -11.54
C VAL A 145 2.94 0.62 -12.25
N VAL A 146 3.11 -0.70 -12.17
CA VAL A 146 2.15 -1.70 -12.62
C VAL A 146 0.90 -1.54 -11.76
N LEU A 147 -0.23 -1.17 -12.37
CA LEU A 147 -1.53 -1.29 -11.72
C LEU A 147 -1.72 -2.79 -11.43
N ALA A 148 -1.80 -3.15 -10.15
CA ALA A 148 -2.07 -4.53 -9.76
C ALA A 148 -3.31 -5.03 -10.51
N LYS A 149 -3.20 -6.19 -11.15
CA LYS A 149 -4.36 -6.82 -11.78
C LYS A 149 -5.34 -7.22 -10.67
N PRO A 150 -6.65 -7.35 -10.95
CA PRO A 150 -7.65 -7.72 -9.95
C PRO A 150 -7.30 -9.00 -9.16
N GLU A 151 -6.55 -9.92 -9.75
CA GLU A 151 -6.05 -11.18 -9.16
C GLU A 151 -4.93 -10.99 -8.13
N ASP A 152 -4.16 -9.90 -8.19
CA ASP A 152 -3.04 -9.61 -7.28
C ASP A 152 -3.47 -8.80 -6.04
N GLU A 153 -4.71 -8.27 -6.05
CA GLU A 153 -5.25 -7.45 -4.98
C GLU A 153 -6.00 -8.33 -3.95
N PRO A 154 -5.68 -8.27 -2.64
CA PRO A 154 -6.48 -8.92 -1.60
C PRO A 154 -7.97 -8.56 -1.71
N PRO A 155 -8.90 -9.43 -1.28
CA PRO A 155 -10.33 -9.14 -1.39
C PRO A 155 -10.77 -7.87 -0.67
N LEU A 156 -10.12 -7.51 0.43
CA LEU A 156 -10.38 -6.29 1.20
C LEU A 156 -9.15 -5.38 1.14
N THR A 157 -9.31 -4.19 0.58
CA THR A 157 -8.24 -3.18 0.48
C THR A 157 -8.79 -1.77 0.66
N VAL A 158 -7.91 -0.78 0.61
CA VAL A 158 -8.24 0.64 0.78
C VAL A 158 -9.01 1.16 -0.45
N ASN A 159 -10.07 1.94 -0.22
CA ASN A 159 -10.85 2.58 -1.30
C ASN A 159 -10.53 4.07 -1.46
N GLU A 160 -10.45 4.79 -0.35
CA GLU A 160 -10.04 6.21 -0.25
C GLU A 160 -9.06 6.36 0.93
N PRO A 161 -8.34 7.50 1.05
CA PRO A 161 -7.41 7.71 2.17
C PRO A 161 -8.07 7.50 3.53
N MET A 162 -7.31 6.92 4.46
CA MET A 162 -7.73 6.73 5.85
C MET A 162 -6.86 7.58 6.76
N TYR A 163 -7.47 8.51 7.48
CA TYR A 163 -6.75 9.51 8.27
C TYR A 163 -7.49 9.90 9.53
N PHE A 164 -6.73 10.44 10.48
CA PHE A 164 -7.22 11.16 11.64
C PHE A 164 -6.40 12.45 11.78
N ILE A 165 -7.08 13.59 11.68
CA ILE A 165 -6.45 14.91 11.65
C ILE A 165 -7.19 15.86 12.59
N VAL A 166 -6.45 16.76 13.23
CA VAL A 166 -6.96 17.74 14.20
C VAL A 166 -6.59 19.13 13.72
N GLY A 167 -7.49 20.09 13.91
CA GLY A 167 -7.22 21.48 13.60
C GLY A 167 -7.96 22.42 14.54
N SER A 168 -7.69 23.70 14.35
CA SER A 168 -8.43 24.78 14.98
C SER A 168 -8.98 25.70 13.91
N ASN A 169 -10.15 26.26 14.18
CA ASN A 169 -10.75 27.28 13.33
C ASN A 169 -11.53 28.27 14.18
N SER A 170 -11.86 29.42 13.59
CA SER A 170 -12.57 30.51 14.26
C SER A 170 -14.00 30.17 14.69
N GLU A 171 -14.62 29.13 14.12
CA GLU A 171 -16.01 28.75 14.43
C GLU A 171 -16.14 27.70 15.53
N ARG A 172 -15.20 26.76 15.63
CA ARG A 172 -15.29 25.54 16.46
C ARG A 172 -14.15 25.40 17.47
N ASP A 173 -13.26 26.39 17.55
CA ASP A 173 -12.06 26.43 18.41
C ASP A 173 -11.09 25.28 18.12
N VAL A 174 -11.46 24.03 18.43
CA VAL A 174 -10.73 22.81 18.06
C VAL A 174 -11.68 21.74 17.52
N ASP A 175 -11.42 21.26 16.30
CA ASP A 175 -12.15 20.13 15.71
C ASP A 175 -11.20 19.05 15.21
N SER A 176 -11.74 17.86 14.98
CA SER A 176 -11.03 16.77 14.31
C SER A 176 -11.86 16.20 13.19
N ARG A 177 -11.18 15.69 12.17
CA ARG A 177 -11.79 14.99 11.04
C ARG A 177 -11.10 13.66 10.88
N PHE A 178 -11.87 12.61 10.66
CA PHE A 178 -11.30 11.31 10.34
C PHE A 178 -12.11 10.59 9.27
N GLN A 179 -11.43 9.71 8.55
CA GLN A 179 -12.01 8.93 7.47
C GLN A 179 -11.56 7.47 7.55
N LEU A 180 -12.51 6.57 7.38
CA LEU A 180 -12.31 5.14 7.21
C LEU A 180 -12.85 4.75 5.84
N SER A 181 -12.08 4.01 5.03
CA SER A 181 -12.53 3.69 3.68
C SER A 181 -11.93 2.41 3.10
N PHE A 182 -12.78 1.41 2.86
CA PHE A 182 -12.38 0.14 2.28
C PHE A 182 -13.18 -0.19 1.03
N LYS A 183 -12.62 -1.07 0.19
CA LYS A 183 -13.33 -1.74 -0.88
C LYS A 183 -13.18 -3.25 -0.71
N TYR A 184 -14.24 -3.95 -1.04
CA TYR A 184 -14.35 -5.39 -0.99
C TYR A 184 -14.70 -5.92 -2.37
N ARG A 185 -13.95 -6.92 -2.86
CA ARG A 185 -14.21 -7.65 -4.09
C ARG A 185 -14.91 -8.98 -3.74
N PRO A 186 -16.24 -9.07 -3.86
CA PRO A 186 -17.00 -10.26 -3.47
C PRO A 186 -16.74 -11.49 -4.33
N PHE A 187 -16.31 -11.30 -5.59
CA PHE A 187 -16.10 -12.40 -6.53
C PHE A 187 -14.61 -12.53 -6.88
N ASP A 188 -14.05 -13.69 -6.56
CA ASP A 188 -12.69 -14.02 -6.92
C ASP A 188 -12.60 -14.42 -8.42
N PRO A 189 -11.76 -13.76 -9.25
CA PRO A 189 -11.47 -14.21 -10.61
C PRO A 189 -11.12 -15.69 -10.71
N GLY A 190 -10.48 -16.26 -9.68
CA GLY A 190 -10.13 -17.68 -9.62
C GLY A 190 -11.27 -18.62 -9.24
N ALA A 191 -12.41 -18.11 -8.75
CA ALA A 191 -13.51 -18.94 -8.27
C ALA A 191 -14.40 -19.48 -9.41
N ARG A 192 -15.08 -20.61 -9.16
CA ARG A 192 -16.00 -21.24 -10.12
C ARG A 192 -17.09 -20.28 -10.62
N VAL A 193 -17.59 -19.40 -9.75
CA VAL A 193 -18.61 -18.39 -10.11
C VAL A 193 -18.08 -17.43 -11.18
N ALA A 194 -16.82 -16.99 -11.08
CA ALA A 194 -16.19 -16.13 -12.07
C ALA A 194 -15.90 -16.84 -13.40
N GLN A 195 -15.76 -18.17 -13.42
CA GLN A 195 -15.60 -18.93 -14.67
C GLN A 195 -16.89 -18.92 -15.50
N TYR A 196 -18.05 -18.99 -14.85
CA TYR A 196 -19.36 -18.91 -15.53
C TYR A 196 -19.80 -17.46 -15.78
N PHE A 197 -19.42 -16.53 -14.91
CA PHE A 197 -19.77 -15.12 -15.02
C PHE A 197 -18.54 -14.21 -14.81
N PRO A 198 -17.62 -14.12 -15.80
CA PRO A 198 -16.36 -13.37 -15.65
C PRO A 198 -16.53 -11.89 -15.33
N ALA A 199 -17.65 -11.29 -15.73
CA ALA A 199 -17.98 -9.90 -15.41
C ALA A 199 -18.08 -9.67 -13.89
N LEU A 200 -18.54 -10.64 -13.10
CA LEU A 200 -18.73 -10.45 -11.66
C LEU A 200 -17.43 -10.16 -10.90
N SER A 201 -16.29 -10.62 -11.42
CA SER A 201 -14.95 -10.39 -10.85
C SER A 201 -14.54 -8.92 -10.77
N ASN A 202 -15.21 -8.06 -11.55
CA ASN A 202 -14.97 -6.62 -11.61
C ASN A 202 -15.95 -5.82 -10.74
N LEU A 203 -16.84 -6.49 -10.00
CA LEU A 203 -17.75 -5.84 -9.06
C LEU A 203 -17.04 -5.60 -7.73
N TYR A 204 -17.23 -4.39 -7.19
CA TYR A 204 -16.67 -3.98 -5.91
C TYR A 204 -17.74 -3.32 -5.06
N PHE A 205 -17.72 -3.63 -3.77
CA PHE A 205 -18.42 -2.89 -2.74
C PHE A 205 -17.43 -1.93 -2.07
N GLY A 206 -17.68 -0.62 -2.12
CA GLY A 206 -16.91 0.37 -1.38
C GLY A 206 -17.69 0.87 -0.18
N TYR A 207 -17.00 1.19 0.90
CA TYR A 207 -17.57 1.88 2.04
C TYR A 207 -16.60 2.95 2.49
N THR A 208 -17.02 4.21 2.47
CA THR A 208 -16.32 5.32 3.10
C THR A 208 -17.17 5.89 4.22
N GLN A 209 -16.57 6.20 5.35
CA GLN A 209 -17.19 6.97 6.42
C GLN A 209 -16.29 8.14 6.78
N THR A 210 -16.86 9.35 6.82
CA THR A 210 -16.13 10.56 7.17
C THR A 210 -16.85 11.25 8.33
N THR A 211 -16.13 11.48 9.43
CA THR A 211 -16.69 12.10 10.64
C THR A 211 -15.98 13.42 10.90
N LEU A 212 -16.76 14.47 11.19
CA LEU A 212 -16.29 15.70 11.79
C LEU A 212 -16.67 15.68 13.28
N TRP A 213 -15.68 15.78 14.15
CA TRP A 213 -15.81 15.70 15.59
C TRP A 213 -15.43 17.03 16.22
N ASP A 214 -16.40 17.69 16.85
CA ASP A 214 -16.21 18.96 17.55
C ASP A 214 -15.65 18.68 18.94
N ILE A 215 -14.32 18.52 19.03
CA ILE A 215 -13.65 18.14 20.26
C ILE A 215 -13.57 19.29 21.27
N GLY A 216 -13.60 20.53 20.81
CA GLY A 216 -13.60 21.73 21.64
C GLY A 216 -14.94 22.05 22.29
N ALA A 217 -16.05 21.59 21.72
CA ALA A 217 -17.38 21.81 22.28
C ALA A 217 -17.65 21.01 23.57
N ASP A 218 -18.66 21.46 24.34
CA ASP A 218 -19.07 20.80 25.58
C ASP A 218 -19.51 19.35 25.31
N SER A 219 -18.98 18.43 26.11
CA SER A 219 -19.10 16.97 25.93
C SER A 219 -18.53 16.41 24.61
N SER A 220 -17.79 17.21 23.84
CA SER A 220 -17.11 16.83 22.60
C SER A 220 -17.97 15.99 21.64
N PRO A 221 -19.11 16.51 21.13
CA PRO A 221 -20.02 15.74 20.29
C PRO A 221 -19.50 15.57 18.85
N PHE A 222 -19.92 14.50 18.17
CA PHE A 222 -19.77 14.41 16.72
C PHE A 222 -20.68 15.44 16.04
N LYS A 223 -20.07 16.34 15.26
CA LYS A 223 -20.80 17.38 14.54
C LYS A 223 -21.54 16.80 13.35
N ASP A 224 -20.91 15.92 12.59
CA ASP A 224 -21.53 15.20 11.48
C ASP A 224 -20.77 13.90 11.19
N THR A 225 -21.47 12.90 10.66
CA THR A 225 -20.84 11.67 10.14
C THR A 225 -21.53 11.27 8.86
N SER A 226 -20.79 11.26 7.77
CA SER A 226 -21.28 10.83 6.46
C SER A 226 -20.94 9.35 6.24
N TYR A 227 -21.96 8.55 5.93
CA TYR A 227 -21.89 7.13 5.58
C TYR A 227 -22.06 6.98 4.06
N ARG A 228 -21.02 6.49 3.38
CA ARG A 228 -20.93 6.42 1.91
C ARG A 228 -20.69 4.99 1.38
N PRO A 229 -21.68 4.08 1.43
CA PRO A 229 -21.58 2.81 0.72
C PRO A 229 -21.73 3.00 -0.80
N SER A 230 -21.00 2.20 -1.56
CA SER A 230 -21.03 2.18 -3.02
C SER A 230 -20.97 0.76 -3.57
N LEU A 231 -21.61 0.55 -4.71
CA LEU A 231 -21.49 -0.67 -5.50
C LEU A 231 -21.10 -0.26 -6.91
N TYR A 232 -19.94 -0.71 -7.37
CA TYR A 232 -19.40 -0.28 -8.65
C TYR A 232 -18.67 -1.38 -9.39
N TYR A 233 -18.72 -1.28 -10.72
CA TYR A 233 -17.95 -2.08 -11.65
C TYR A 233 -16.65 -1.35 -11.97
N LYS A 234 -15.51 -2.02 -11.87
CA LYS A 234 -14.18 -1.47 -12.16
C LYS A 234 -13.51 -2.27 -13.28
N TRP A 235 -12.96 -1.59 -14.27
CA TRP A 235 -12.19 -2.23 -15.34
C TRP A 235 -11.03 -1.36 -15.79
N LEU A 236 -10.02 -1.99 -16.40
CA LEU A 236 -8.87 -1.30 -16.96
C LEU A 236 -9.20 -0.80 -18.37
N GLY A 237 -8.81 0.45 -18.64
CA GLY A 237 -8.80 1.01 -19.98
C GLY A 237 -7.44 0.80 -20.65
N SER A 238 -7.27 1.34 -21.87
CA SER A 238 -5.99 1.24 -22.57
C SER A 238 -4.88 2.06 -21.91
N GLY A 239 -5.22 3.18 -21.25
CA GLY A 239 -4.23 4.07 -20.63
C GLY A 239 -3.25 4.75 -21.61
N HIS A 240 -3.50 4.66 -22.91
CA HIS A 240 -2.67 5.27 -23.96
C HIS A 240 -3.31 6.59 -24.44
N ASP A 241 -2.46 7.56 -24.79
CA ASP A 241 -2.83 8.89 -25.27
C ASP A 241 -3.85 9.60 -24.35
N ILE A 242 -5.05 9.88 -24.87
CA ILE A 242 -6.14 10.56 -24.14
C ILE A 242 -7.07 9.58 -23.42
N HIS A 243 -6.87 8.26 -23.55
CA HIS A 243 -7.78 7.27 -23.00
C HIS A 243 -7.48 6.96 -21.52
N PRO A 244 -8.51 6.82 -20.67
CA PRO A 244 -8.31 6.45 -19.28
C PRO A 244 -7.62 5.09 -19.10
N ALA A 245 -6.83 4.97 -18.04
CA ALA A 245 -6.20 3.74 -17.60
C ALA A 245 -7.12 2.87 -16.74
N GLU A 246 -8.05 3.48 -15.99
CA GLU A 246 -9.06 2.79 -15.19
C GLU A 246 -10.41 3.48 -15.35
N TRP A 247 -11.47 2.69 -15.28
CA TRP A 247 -12.84 3.16 -15.21
C TRP A 247 -13.55 2.56 -14.00
N ARG A 248 -14.40 3.37 -13.36
CA ARG A 248 -15.41 2.89 -12.42
C ARG A 248 -16.79 3.39 -12.85
N LEU A 249 -17.79 2.53 -12.78
CA LEU A 249 -19.19 2.86 -13.02
C LEU A 249 -20.02 2.26 -11.89
N GLY A 250 -20.83 3.03 -11.21
CA GLY A 250 -21.57 2.50 -10.07
C GLY A 250 -22.62 3.41 -9.48
N LEU A 251 -23.17 2.92 -8.38
CA LEU A 251 -24.12 3.61 -7.51
C LEU A 251 -23.45 3.90 -6.18
N GLU A 252 -23.72 5.06 -5.61
CA GLU A 252 -23.26 5.44 -4.27
C GLU A 252 -24.41 6.11 -3.53
N HIS A 253 -24.61 5.68 -2.30
CA HIS A 253 -25.48 6.35 -1.34
C HIS A 253 -24.58 7.16 -0.40
N GLU A 254 -25.02 8.34 -0.01
CA GLU A 254 -24.39 9.15 1.03
C GLU A 254 -25.46 9.68 1.97
N SER A 255 -25.37 9.41 3.28
CA SER A 255 -26.26 10.00 4.28
C SER A 255 -25.54 10.30 5.58
N ASN A 256 -26.10 11.19 6.40
CA ASN A 256 -25.54 11.53 7.70
C ASN A 256 -26.05 10.68 8.87
N GLY A 257 -26.98 9.76 8.60
CA GLY A 257 -27.58 8.88 9.61
C GLY A 257 -28.46 9.58 10.65
N ARG A 258 -28.88 10.83 10.40
CA ARG A 258 -29.81 11.59 11.25
C ARG A 258 -31.24 11.45 10.78
N ASP A 259 -32.19 11.90 11.60
CA ASP A 259 -33.61 11.94 11.29
C ASP A 259 -34.15 13.38 11.25
N GLY A 260 -35.42 13.52 10.83
CA GLY A 260 -36.14 14.79 10.83
C GLY A 260 -35.46 15.89 10.02
N ALA A 261 -35.45 17.10 10.58
CA ALA A 261 -34.92 18.29 9.90
C ALA A 261 -33.39 18.26 9.69
N ASP A 262 -32.68 17.42 10.45
CA ASP A 262 -31.24 17.22 10.33
C ASP A 262 -30.87 16.07 9.39
N SER A 263 -31.85 15.30 8.89
CA SER A 263 -31.60 14.26 7.89
C SER A 263 -31.01 14.87 6.63
N ARG A 264 -29.92 14.30 6.16
CA ARG A 264 -29.36 14.61 4.85
C ARG A 264 -28.99 13.32 4.15
N SER A 265 -29.35 13.24 2.87
CA SER A 265 -29.08 12.07 2.05
C SER A 265 -29.05 12.41 0.55
N ILE A 266 -28.25 11.64 -0.18
CA ILE A 266 -28.26 11.60 -1.64
C ILE A 266 -28.03 10.17 -2.11
N ASN A 267 -28.56 9.86 -3.29
CA ASN A 267 -28.18 8.69 -4.07
C ASN A 267 -27.66 9.16 -5.42
N ILE A 268 -26.51 8.65 -5.85
CA ILE A 268 -25.90 9.03 -7.12
C ILE A 268 -25.59 7.81 -7.98
N ALA A 269 -25.76 7.96 -9.28
CA ALA A 269 -25.09 7.14 -10.28
C ALA A 269 -23.84 7.87 -10.75
N PHE A 270 -22.70 7.19 -10.83
CA PHE A 270 -21.43 7.84 -11.17
C PHE A 270 -20.62 7.06 -12.20
N VAL A 271 -19.83 7.80 -12.98
CA VAL A 271 -18.72 7.29 -13.79
C VAL A 271 -17.43 8.02 -13.40
N ARG A 272 -16.34 7.28 -13.26
CA ARG A 272 -15.05 7.79 -12.83
C ARG A 272 -13.93 7.23 -13.71
N PRO A 273 -13.60 7.89 -14.83
CA PRO A 273 -12.35 7.62 -15.55
C PRO A 273 -11.14 8.06 -14.73
N THR A 274 -10.03 7.36 -14.87
CA THR A 274 -8.75 7.69 -14.22
C THR A 274 -7.61 7.63 -15.22
N TRP A 275 -6.82 8.69 -15.29
CA TRP A 275 -5.59 8.78 -16.07
C TRP A 275 -4.38 8.82 -15.16
N HIS A 276 -3.29 8.20 -15.60
CA HIS A 276 -1.98 8.28 -14.94
C HIS A 276 -0.95 8.81 -15.93
N VAL A 277 -0.23 9.87 -15.52
CA VAL A 277 0.85 10.47 -16.30
C VAL A 277 2.13 10.35 -15.48
N ASP A 278 3.03 9.50 -15.96
CA ASP A 278 4.36 9.32 -15.37
C ASP A 278 5.31 10.43 -15.80
N LEU A 279 5.87 11.10 -14.80
CA LEU A 279 6.76 12.25 -14.93
C LEU A 279 8.17 11.87 -14.48
N ALA A 280 9.12 12.78 -14.71
CA ALA A 280 10.50 12.60 -14.29
C ALA A 280 10.63 12.37 -12.76
N ASN A 281 11.73 11.75 -12.35
CA ASN A 281 12.06 11.47 -10.94
C ASN A 281 11.02 10.61 -10.20
N GLY A 282 10.31 9.74 -10.93
CA GLY A 282 9.32 8.81 -10.40
C GLY A 282 8.04 9.47 -9.88
N ARG A 283 7.79 10.72 -10.24
CA ARG A 283 6.54 11.41 -9.90
C ARG A 283 5.44 10.96 -10.84
N ARG A 284 4.22 10.85 -10.31
CA ARG A 284 3.02 10.55 -11.09
C ARG A 284 1.96 11.60 -10.84
N LEU A 285 1.34 12.09 -11.91
CA LEU A 285 0.08 12.81 -11.87
C LEU A 285 -1.05 11.83 -12.17
N THR A 286 -2.06 11.79 -11.32
CA THR A 286 -3.30 11.03 -11.53
C THR A 286 -4.45 12.01 -11.60
N LEU A 287 -5.26 11.93 -12.65
CA LEU A 287 -6.50 12.69 -12.79
C LEU A 287 -7.66 11.71 -12.77
N SER A 288 -8.65 11.95 -11.91
CA SER A 288 -9.73 10.98 -11.68
C SER A 288 -11.08 11.67 -11.38
N PRO A 289 -11.62 12.46 -12.32
CA PRO A 289 -12.90 13.13 -12.14
C PRO A 289 -14.01 12.09 -11.93
N LYS A 290 -14.85 12.29 -10.91
CA LYS A 290 -16.06 11.50 -10.69
C LYS A 290 -17.24 12.33 -11.19
N LEU A 291 -17.81 11.94 -12.32
CA LEU A 291 -19.01 12.54 -12.87
C LEU A 291 -20.22 11.78 -12.32
N TYR A 292 -21.27 12.49 -11.92
CA TYR A 292 -22.42 11.84 -11.31
C TYR A 292 -23.74 12.54 -11.59
N HIS A 293 -24.81 11.77 -11.50
CA HIS A 293 -26.18 12.23 -11.56
C HIS A 293 -26.89 11.87 -10.24
N TYR A 294 -27.64 12.82 -9.69
CA TYR A 294 -28.44 12.58 -8.48
C TYR A 294 -29.70 11.80 -8.85
N LEU A 295 -29.79 10.57 -8.34
CA LEU A 295 -30.98 9.73 -8.42
C LEU A 295 -32.01 10.12 -7.36
N GLU A 296 -31.54 10.54 -6.19
CA GLU A 296 -32.35 11.01 -5.08
C GLU A 296 -31.53 12.05 -4.29
N LYS A 297 -32.22 13.07 -3.77
CA LYS A 297 -31.66 14.17 -2.97
C LYS A 297 -32.75 14.95 -2.19
N SER A 298 -33.90 14.35 -1.88
CA SER A 298 -35.07 15.09 -1.36
C SER A 298 -34.80 15.78 -0.03
N ASP A 299 -33.98 15.19 0.84
CA ASP A 299 -33.61 15.75 2.14
C ASP A 299 -32.80 17.07 2.02
N ASN A 300 -32.20 17.30 0.86
CA ASN A 300 -31.36 18.44 0.53
C ASN A 300 -31.47 18.71 -0.97
N SER A 301 -32.69 19.08 -1.38
CA SER A 301 -33.08 19.14 -2.80
C SER A 301 -32.22 20.09 -3.64
N ASP A 302 -31.55 21.05 -3.02
CA ASP A 302 -30.73 22.03 -3.69
C ASP A 302 -29.21 21.76 -3.60
N ILE A 303 -28.78 20.61 -3.04
CA ILE A 303 -27.35 20.23 -2.86
C ILE A 303 -26.49 20.35 -4.13
N HIS A 304 -27.07 20.05 -5.30
CA HIS A 304 -26.42 20.23 -6.60
C HIS A 304 -25.95 21.67 -6.89
N ARG A 305 -26.59 22.69 -6.29
CA ARG A 305 -26.15 24.09 -6.40
C ARG A 305 -24.79 24.30 -5.76
N TYR A 306 -24.43 23.47 -4.78
CA TYR A 306 -23.21 23.55 -3.97
C TYR A 306 -22.13 22.56 -4.42
N ARG A 307 -22.50 21.29 -4.61
CA ARG A 307 -21.55 20.21 -4.97
C ARG A 307 -21.38 20.01 -6.47
N GLY A 308 -22.36 20.44 -7.27
CA GLY A 308 -22.33 20.26 -8.71
C GLY A 308 -22.59 18.82 -9.12
N TYR A 309 -22.02 18.42 -10.25
CA TYR A 309 -22.18 17.11 -10.88
C TYR A 309 -20.84 16.42 -11.16
N VAL A 310 -19.73 17.03 -10.75
CA VAL A 310 -18.38 16.52 -10.96
C VAL A 310 -17.52 16.82 -9.74
N ASP A 311 -16.91 15.77 -9.19
CA ASP A 311 -15.82 15.89 -8.23
C ASP A 311 -14.49 15.79 -9.01
N TRP A 312 -13.82 16.93 -9.20
CA TRP A 312 -12.52 16.98 -9.87
C TRP A 312 -11.42 16.55 -8.90
N GLN A 313 -10.81 15.40 -9.15
CA GLN A 313 -9.76 14.85 -8.28
C GLN A 313 -8.44 14.73 -9.03
N ALA A 314 -7.37 15.23 -8.41
CA ALA A 314 -6.00 15.11 -8.89
C ALA A 314 -5.09 14.62 -7.76
N ARG A 315 -4.11 13.77 -8.08
CA ARG A 315 -3.08 13.31 -7.14
C ARG A 315 -1.72 13.43 -7.80
N TYR A 316 -0.77 14.07 -7.13
CA TYR A 316 0.58 14.32 -7.65
C TYR A 316 1.63 14.00 -6.59
N GLY A 317 2.62 13.18 -6.95
CA GLY A 317 3.72 12.89 -6.03
C GLY A 317 4.44 11.59 -6.34
N ARG A 318 5.13 11.07 -5.33
CA ARG A 318 5.82 9.77 -5.39
C ARG A 318 5.29 8.84 -4.31
N GLU A 319 5.13 7.57 -4.62
CA GLU A 319 4.64 6.57 -3.66
C GLU A 319 5.59 6.35 -2.46
N ASP A 320 6.88 6.69 -2.61
CA ASP A 320 7.89 6.65 -1.54
C ASP A 320 8.19 8.03 -0.93
N GLY A 321 7.45 9.07 -1.33
CA GLY A 321 7.71 10.45 -0.93
C GLY A 321 6.43 11.24 -0.64
N ALA A 322 6.49 12.55 -0.81
CA ALA A 322 5.33 13.43 -0.65
C ALA A 322 4.28 13.16 -1.75
N ILE A 323 3.01 13.13 -1.35
CA ILE A 323 1.86 13.04 -2.25
C ILE A 323 0.88 14.16 -1.89
N LEU A 324 0.56 14.98 -2.89
CA LEU A 324 -0.47 15.99 -2.86
C LEU A 324 -1.73 15.45 -3.54
N THR A 325 -2.88 15.50 -2.87
CA THR A 325 -4.19 15.20 -3.44
C THR A 325 -5.03 16.46 -3.41
N ALA A 326 -5.74 16.74 -4.50
CA ALA A 326 -6.63 17.87 -4.64
C ALA A 326 -8.03 17.37 -5.01
N LEU A 327 -9.04 17.91 -4.37
CA LEU A 327 -10.45 17.76 -4.71
C LEU A 327 -11.06 19.15 -4.92
N TYR A 328 -11.72 19.34 -6.05
CA TYR A 328 -12.46 20.55 -6.35
C TYR A 328 -13.89 20.22 -6.79
N ARG A 329 -14.84 21.01 -6.30
CA ARG A 329 -16.26 20.93 -6.68
C ARG A 329 -16.75 22.31 -7.12
N GLN A 330 -17.45 22.33 -8.23
CA GLN A 330 -18.14 23.52 -8.74
C GLN A 330 -19.63 23.24 -8.81
N GLY A 331 -20.38 23.90 -7.93
CA GLY A 331 -21.82 23.84 -7.85
C GLY A 331 -22.53 24.54 -9.00
N SER A 332 -23.71 24.03 -9.38
CA SER A 332 -24.51 24.62 -10.46
C SER A 332 -25.13 25.97 -10.08
N GLY A 333 -25.09 26.33 -8.79
CA GLY A 333 -25.53 27.63 -8.27
C GLY A 333 -24.42 28.66 -8.17
N GLY A 334 -23.20 28.35 -8.63
CA GLY A 334 -22.04 29.23 -8.55
C GLY A 334 -21.18 29.06 -7.29
N TYR A 335 -21.62 28.25 -6.33
CA TYR A 335 -20.84 27.91 -5.13
C TYR A 335 -19.72 26.91 -5.45
N SER A 336 -18.66 26.89 -4.65
CA SER A 336 -17.51 26.00 -4.89
C SER A 336 -16.84 25.58 -3.59
N SER A 337 -16.01 24.54 -3.69
CA SER A 337 -15.15 24.10 -2.59
C SER A 337 -13.86 23.47 -3.10
N GLY A 338 -12.78 23.66 -2.36
CA GLY A 338 -11.49 23.02 -2.59
C GLY A 338 -11.00 22.30 -1.35
N GLN A 339 -10.40 21.14 -1.53
CA GLN A 339 -9.65 20.42 -0.51
C GLN A 339 -8.27 20.05 -1.05
N LEU A 340 -7.22 20.29 -0.26
CA LEU A 340 -5.86 19.87 -0.54
C LEU A 340 -5.33 19.02 0.61
N ASP A 341 -4.85 17.84 0.30
CA ASP A 341 -4.25 16.91 1.26
C ASP A 341 -2.80 16.67 0.89
N LEU A 342 -1.87 16.93 1.80
CA LEU A 342 -0.45 16.60 1.67
C LEU A 342 -0.10 15.47 2.63
N SER A 343 0.40 14.36 2.10
CA SER A 343 0.88 13.23 2.89
C SER A 343 2.35 12.96 2.68
N TYR A 344 3.08 12.60 3.74
CA TYR A 344 4.51 12.26 3.69
C TYR A 344 4.82 11.04 4.58
N PRO A 345 5.52 10.01 4.06
CA PRO A 345 5.82 8.79 4.82
C PRO A 345 6.79 9.07 5.95
N ILE A 346 6.47 8.56 7.14
CA ILE A 346 7.35 8.62 8.33
C ILE A 346 7.84 7.23 8.77
N SER A 347 7.39 6.19 8.08
CA SER A 347 7.57 4.76 8.39
C SER A 347 9.04 4.35 8.50
N ASP A 348 9.92 4.87 7.64
CA ASP A 348 11.31 4.39 7.57
C ASP A 348 12.22 4.88 8.70
N LYS A 349 11.81 5.93 9.43
CA LYS A 349 12.68 6.58 10.44
C LYS A 349 12.24 6.41 11.89
N LEU A 350 10.96 6.09 12.14
CA LEU A 350 10.40 6.07 13.51
C LEU A 350 9.52 4.86 13.85
N PHE A 351 8.85 4.24 12.85
CA PHE A 351 7.79 3.25 13.13
C PHE A 351 7.92 1.90 12.39
N GLY A 352 8.99 1.66 11.62
CA GLY A 352 9.14 0.40 10.88
C GLY A 352 8.01 0.17 9.86
N ARG A 353 7.63 -1.11 9.65
CA ARG A 353 6.68 -1.57 8.60
C ARG A 353 5.24 -1.04 8.70
N THR A 354 4.92 -0.21 9.69
CA THR A 354 3.65 0.52 9.73
C THR A 354 3.70 1.68 8.74
N GLY A 355 3.00 1.53 7.61
CA GLY A 355 2.86 2.55 6.56
C GLY A 355 2.08 3.77 7.03
N THR A 356 2.63 4.52 7.98
CA THR A 356 2.02 5.74 8.54
C THR A 356 2.59 6.96 7.83
N PHE A 357 1.72 7.93 7.56
CA PHE A 357 2.09 9.18 6.91
C PHE A 357 1.68 10.36 7.79
N ILE A 358 2.50 11.41 7.83
CA ILE A 358 2.03 12.73 8.28
C ILE A 358 1.05 13.23 7.24
N HIS A 359 -0.09 13.76 7.67
CA HIS A 359 -1.18 14.22 6.82
C HIS A 359 -1.60 15.64 7.18
N LEU A 360 -1.45 16.57 6.25
CA LEU A 360 -1.96 17.94 6.34
C LEU A 360 -3.14 18.09 5.38
N GLN A 361 -4.26 18.64 5.85
CA GLN A 361 -5.43 18.95 5.05
C GLN A 361 -5.77 20.43 5.13
N LEU A 362 -6.08 21.01 3.99
CA LEU A 362 -6.64 22.34 3.83
C LEU A 362 -8.01 22.19 3.17
N PHE A 363 -9.04 22.83 3.71
CA PHE A 363 -10.38 22.89 3.11
C PHE A 363 -10.89 24.32 3.09
N ASP A 364 -11.51 24.75 1.99
CA ASP A 364 -12.17 26.06 1.87
C ASP A 364 -13.41 25.90 0.99
N GLY A 365 -14.54 26.49 1.40
CA GLY A 365 -15.77 26.51 0.62
C GLY A 365 -16.97 25.81 1.25
N TYR A 366 -17.91 25.40 0.41
CA TYR A 366 -19.18 24.76 0.81
C TYR A 366 -19.05 23.23 0.89
N GLY A 367 -19.93 22.55 1.61
CA GLY A 367 -19.99 21.07 1.51
C GLY A 367 -18.87 20.30 2.21
N GLU A 368 -18.28 20.86 3.28
CA GLU A 368 -17.30 20.15 4.12
C GLU A 368 -17.91 18.88 4.75
N THR A 369 -19.16 19.02 5.17
CA THR A 369 -20.00 17.99 5.79
C THR A 369 -21.36 17.99 5.08
N LEU A 370 -22.15 16.93 5.29
CA LEU A 370 -23.44 16.82 4.64
C LEU A 370 -24.49 17.67 5.36
N ILE A 371 -24.41 17.80 6.70
CA ILE A 371 -25.32 18.66 7.48
C ILE A 371 -25.18 20.14 7.12
N ASP A 372 -23.95 20.63 6.93
CA ASP A 372 -23.63 22.02 6.61
C ASP A 372 -23.30 22.19 5.10
N TYR A 373 -23.96 21.44 4.21
CA TYR A 373 -23.61 21.45 2.78
C TYR A 373 -23.79 22.82 2.11
N ASP A 374 -24.72 23.62 2.64
CA ASP A 374 -25.13 24.93 2.15
C ASP A 374 -24.43 26.09 2.87
N ARG A 375 -23.51 25.79 3.79
CA ARG A 375 -22.72 26.80 4.53
C ARG A 375 -21.30 26.89 4.00
N TYR A 376 -20.86 28.12 3.76
CA TYR A 376 -19.46 28.40 3.45
C TYR A 376 -18.60 28.24 4.72
N LYS A 377 -17.42 27.65 4.56
CA LYS A 377 -16.38 27.60 5.58
C LYS A 377 -15.13 28.29 5.05
N ASP A 378 -14.60 29.22 5.84
CA ASP A 378 -13.27 29.77 5.63
C ASP A 378 -12.21 28.67 5.71
N LEU A 379 -10.99 28.96 5.24
CA LEU A 379 -9.86 28.03 5.25
C LEU A 379 -9.68 27.29 6.58
N GLN A 380 -9.93 25.98 6.54
CA GLN A 380 -9.72 25.03 7.63
C GLN A 380 -8.37 24.35 7.46
N LEU A 381 -7.51 24.39 8.48
CA LEU A 381 -6.23 23.69 8.49
C LEU A 381 -6.25 22.57 9.53
N ARG A 382 -5.98 21.34 9.10
CA ARG A 382 -5.91 20.17 9.99
C ARG A 382 -4.64 19.37 9.74
N LEU A 383 -4.01 18.89 10.81
CA LEU A 383 -2.81 18.07 10.77
C LEU A 383 -3.01 16.80 11.59
N GLY A 384 -2.46 15.68 11.11
CA GLY A 384 -2.44 14.44 11.86
C GLY A 384 -1.75 13.33 11.08
N LEU A 385 -2.33 12.14 11.16
CA LEU A 385 -1.75 10.92 10.60
C LEU A 385 -2.72 10.27 9.62
N SER A 386 -2.17 9.64 8.59
CA SER A 386 -2.90 8.71 7.74
C SER A 386 -2.28 7.31 7.75
N LEU A 387 -3.16 6.32 7.63
CA LEU A 387 -2.83 4.90 7.57
C LEU A 387 -2.78 4.40 6.11
N ALA A 388 -3.47 5.12 5.22
CA ALA A 388 -3.49 4.87 3.79
C ALA A 388 -3.76 6.18 3.04
N ARG A 389 -3.20 6.31 1.83
CA ARG A 389 -3.14 7.56 1.05
C ARG A 389 -3.30 7.37 -0.45
#